data_AF-A0A929ZNA4-F1
#
_entry.id   AF-A0A929ZNA4-F1
#
_cell.length_a   1.000
_cell.length_b   1.000
_cell.length_c   1.000
_cell.angle_alpha   90.00
_cell.angle_beta   90.00
_cell.angle_gamma   90.00
#
_symmetry.space_group_name_H-M   'P 1'
#
loop_
_entity.id
_entity.type
_entity.pdbx_description
1 polymer ?
#
loop_
_entity_poly.entity_id
_entity_poly.type
_entity_poly.pdbx_seq_one_letter_code
_entity_poly.pdbx_strand_id
1 'polypeptide(L)'
;MKERSKKRLRSSYLWKVIAFLLFALAATLDLIGMNAIAYLSTAGAYDGISRYSDTADAKARAAATANNYVLYALSIDSFYIGDPNRSFDRENSNLAVEIYEVATNQLIYKNFDVEESTLQGTAYFYGDTSDGYFQDYIDKNSEPTYRIEYALAKDLSARDDFYYCDTVYNIQYKFRYIVFPIEFLSIITLIGSVVFLFYGSGHVDDKPGITLSWIDKIPLDVFAFLVLVVWTYASYYVYNHGFPDIAINFYQQGYYYGFAKASIIK
;
A
#
# COMPACT_ATOMS: atom_id res chain seq x y z
N MET A 1 32.27 -39.21 -11.83
CA MET A 1 32.24 -37.78 -12.28
C MET A 1 31.28 -36.91 -11.46
N LYS A 2 29.95 -37.20 -11.41
CA LYS A 2 28.93 -36.38 -10.69
C LYS A 2 29.29 -35.97 -9.25
N GLU A 3 29.97 -36.83 -8.50
CA GLU A 3 30.30 -36.55 -7.10
C GLU A 3 31.42 -35.51 -6.92
N ARG A 4 32.39 -35.49 -7.85
CA ARG A 4 33.51 -34.54 -7.85
C ARG A 4 33.03 -33.13 -8.23
N SER A 5 32.04 -33.01 -9.12
CA SER A 5 31.40 -31.71 -9.43
C SER A 5 30.49 -31.23 -8.31
N LYS A 6 29.72 -32.12 -7.66
CA LYS A 6 28.92 -31.78 -6.47
C LYS A 6 29.77 -31.23 -5.32
N LYS A 7 30.95 -31.82 -5.05
CA LYS A 7 31.88 -31.26 -4.06
C LYS A 7 32.29 -29.83 -4.44
N ARG A 8 32.82 -29.63 -5.66
CA ARG A 8 33.28 -28.31 -6.16
C ARG A 8 32.19 -27.22 -6.19
N LEU A 9 30.92 -27.57 -6.36
CA LEU A 9 29.81 -26.62 -6.26
C LEU A 9 29.55 -26.16 -4.82
N ARG A 10 29.59 -27.09 -3.86
CA ARG A 10 29.37 -26.85 -2.42
C ARG A 10 30.44 -25.94 -1.81
N SER A 11 31.69 -26.13 -2.22
CA SER A 11 32.87 -25.49 -1.62
C SER A 11 33.30 -24.19 -2.30
N SER A 12 32.68 -23.83 -3.43
CA SER A 12 33.01 -22.64 -4.21
C SER A 12 32.33 -21.37 -3.70
N TYR A 13 33.13 -20.33 -3.44
CA TYR A 13 32.67 -19.01 -3.01
C TYR A 13 31.69 -18.35 -3.99
N LEU A 14 31.94 -18.47 -5.30
CA LEU A 14 31.11 -17.85 -6.34
C LEU A 14 29.65 -18.33 -6.25
N TRP A 15 29.44 -19.64 -6.07
CA TRP A 15 28.11 -20.21 -5.99
C TRP A 15 27.37 -19.84 -4.70
N LYS A 16 28.10 -19.65 -3.59
CA LYS A 16 27.53 -19.11 -2.34
C LYS A 16 27.07 -17.66 -2.55
N VAL A 17 27.86 -16.82 -3.21
CA VAL A 17 27.48 -15.43 -3.54
C VAL A 17 26.25 -15.40 -4.46
N ILE A 18 26.21 -16.23 -5.50
CA ILE A 18 25.04 -16.35 -6.39
C ILE A 18 23.79 -16.77 -5.60
N ALA A 19 23.90 -17.75 -4.69
CA ALA A 19 22.78 -18.18 -3.85
C ALA A 19 22.30 -17.08 -2.88
N PHE A 20 23.21 -16.25 -2.33
CA PHE A 20 22.82 -15.08 -1.53
C PHE A 20 22.08 -14.02 -2.36
N LEU A 21 22.52 -13.74 -3.58
CA LEU A 21 21.85 -12.79 -4.47
C LEU A 21 20.46 -13.31 -4.90
N LEU A 22 20.34 -14.60 -5.20
CA LEU A 22 19.06 -15.25 -5.51
C LEU A 22 18.12 -15.23 -4.30
N PHE A 23 18.63 -15.49 -3.09
CA PHE A 23 17.85 -15.39 -1.86
C PHE A 23 17.31 -13.96 -1.64
N ALA A 24 18.17 -12.94 -1.74
CA ALA A 24 17.77 -11.55 -1.53
C ALA A 24 16.75 -11.06 -2.58
N LEU A 25 16.95 -11.41 -3.86
CA LEU A 25 16.00 -11.12 -4.93
C LEU A 25 14.66 -11.81 -4.70
N ALA A 26 14.67 -13.11 -4.39
CA ALA A 26 13.46 -13.87 -4.15
C ALA A 26 12.69 -13.39 -2.90
N ALA A 27 13.39 -13.01 -1.81
CA ALA A 27 12.77 -12.40 -0.62
C ALA A 27 12.08 -11.07 -0.93
N THR A 28 12.67 -10.28 -1.85
CA THR A 28 12.10 -9.00 -2.28
C THR A 28 10.88 -9.21 -3.16
N LEU A 29 10.93 -10.19 -4.08
CA LEU A 29 9.80 -10.54 -4.95
C LEU A 29 8.62 -11.12 -4.16
N ASP A 30 8.89 -11.99 -3.19
CA ASP A 30 7.92 -12.57 -2.24
C ASP A 30 7.20 -11.45 -1.45
N LEU A 31 7.95 -10.53 -0.83
CA LEU A 31 7.37 -9.38 -0.13
C LEU A 31 6.51 -8.49 -1.04
N ILE A 32 6.90 -8.25 -2.29
CA ILE A 32 6.11 -7.45 -3.24
C ILE A 32 4.87 -8.23 -3.70
N GLY A 33 5.03 -9.53 -3.99
CA GLY A 33 3.98 -10.40 -4.51
C GLY A 33 2.88 -10.67 -3.49
N MET A 34 3.23 -11.04 -2.26
CA MET A 34 2.31 -11.16 -1.12
C MET A 34 1.41 -9.92 -1.00
N ASN A 35 2.01 -8.72 -1.10
CA ASN A 35 1.30 -7.46 -0.90
C ASN A 35 0.42 -7.06 -2.08
N ALA A 36 0.89 -7.28 -3.31
CA ALA A 36 0.05 -7.08 -4.49
C ALA A 36 -1.17 -8.02 -4.47
N ILE A 37 -0.96 -9.31 -4.12
CA ILE A 37 -2.06 -10.29 -3.96
C ILE A 37 -3.03 -9.84 -2.85
N ALA A 38 -2.51 -9.46 -1.67
CA ALA A 38 -3.34 -9.04 -0.55
C ALA A 38 -4.18 -7.80 -0.89
N TYR A 39 -3.57 -6.78 -1.49
CA TYR A 39 -4.29 -5.57 -1.93
C TYR A 39 -5.35 -5.89 -2.97
N LEU A 40 -4.98 -6.57 -4.06
CA LEU A 40 -5.90 -6.96 -5.13
C LEU A 40 -7.06 -7.83 -4.61
N SER A 41 -6.81 -8.70 -3.62
CA SER A 41 -7.86 -9.47 -2.95
C SER A 41 -8.79 -8.57 -2.13
N THR A 42 -8.27 -7.66 -1.30
CA THR A 42 -9.12 -6.72 -0.54
C THR A 42 -9.90 -5.75 -1.42
N ALA A 43 -9.39 -5.43 -2.61
CA ALA A 43 -10.03 -4.60 -3.60
C ALA A 43 -11.04 -5.35 -4.50
N GLY A 44 -11.18 -6.68 -4.35
CA GLY A 44 -12.10 -7.51 -5.14
C GLY A 44 -11.67 -7.74 -6.60
N ALA A 45 -10.40 -7.52 -6.93
CA ALA A 45 -9.85 -7.67 -8.28
C ALA A 45 -9.94 -9.10 -8.84
N TYR A 46 -9.97 -10.08 -7.93
CA TYR A 46 -10.16 -11.50 -8.27
C TYR A 46 -11.65 -11.89 -8.37
N ASP A 47 -12.54 -11.07 -7.80
CA ASP A 47 -14.00 -11.24 -7.78
C ASP A 47 -14.71 -10.47 -8.92
N GLY A 48 -13.93 -9.83 -9.80
CA GLY A 48 -14.42 -9.16 -11.01
C GLY A 48 -14.42 -7.63 -10.98
N ILE A 49 -14.01 -7.00 -9.87
CA ILE A 49 -13.86 -5.54 -9.79
C ILE A 49 -12.69 -5.11 -10.68
N SER A 50 -12.97 -4.40 -11.78
CA SER A 50 -11.97 -4.12 -12.83
C SER A 50 -11.45 -2.69 -12.86
N ARG A 51 -12.03 -1.78 -12.07
CA ARG A 51 -11.65 -0.36 -11.96
C ARG A 51 -11.48 0.01 -10.50
N TYR A 52 -10.57 0.94 -10.21
CA TYR A 52 -10.34 1.41 -8.84
C TYR A 52 -11.60 2.09 -8.24
N SER A 53 -12.32 2.89 -9.04
CA SER A 53 -13.56 3.57 -8.62
C SER A 53 -14.65 2.62 -8.08
N ASP A 54 -14.66 1.37 -8.55
CA ASP A 54 -15.64 0.36 -8.17
C ASP A 54 -15.30 -0.29 -6.79
N THR A 55 -14.05 -0.13 -6.30
CA THR A 55 -13.53 -0.73 -5.06
C THR A 55 -14.12 -0.10 -3.79
N ALA A 56 -14.01 -0.83 -2.68
CA ALA A 56 -14.33 -0.33 -1.34
C ALA A 56 -13.41 0.83 -0.90
N ASP A 57 -12.11 0.76 -1.23
CA ASP A 57 -11.13 1.79 -0.87
C ASP A 57 -11.44 3.14 -1.52
N ALA A 58 -11.70 3.15 -2.83
CA ALA A 58 -12.07 4.38 -3.54
C ALA A 58 -13.33 5.04 -2.96
N LYS A 59 -14.33 4.24 -2.54
CA LYS A 59 -15.56 4.73 -1.91
C LYS A 59 -15.31 5.33 -0.53
N ALA A 60 -14.55 4.64 0.32
CA ALA A 60 -14.18 5.13 1.64
C ALA A 60 -13.30 6.40 1.55
N ARG A 61 -12.31 6.41 0.65
CA ARG A 61 -11.42 7.56 0.41
C ARG A 61 -12.20 8.76 -0.16
N ALA A 62 -13.12 8.55 -1.10
CA ALA A 62 -13.97 9.63 -1.62
C ALA A 62 -14.84 10.26 -0.51
N ALA A 63 -15.49 9.45 0.32
CA ALA A 63 -16.30 9.95 1.44
C ALA A 63 -15.44 10.69 2.48
N ALA A 64 -14.28 10.15 2.86
CA ALA A 64 -13.38 10.78 3.82
C ALA A 64 -12.80 12.10 3.30
N THR A 65 -12.34 12.14 2.05
CA THR A 65 -11.84 13.37 1.40
C THR A 65 -12.95 14.41 1.28
N ALA A 66 -14.18 14.03 0.89
CA ALA A 66 -15.33 14.92 0.84
C ALA A 66 -15.68 15.52 2.22
N ASN A 67 -15.55 14.73 3.30
CA ASN A 67 -15.76 15.20 4.67
C ASN A 67 -14.68 16.23 5.09
N ASN A 68 -13.41 15.96 4.75
CA ASN A 68 -12.30 16.88 5.01
C ASN A 68 -12.42 18.21 4.23
N TYR A 69 -13.10 18.22 3.08
CA TYR A 69 -13.34 19.48 2.34
C TYR A 69 -14.27 20.42 3.10
N VAL A 70 -15.14 19.94 3.99
CA VAL A 70 -15.99 20.81 4.82
C VAL A 70 -15.14 21.63 5.79
N LEU A 71 -14.13 21.00 6.42
CA LEU A 71 -13.21 21.68 7.33
C LEU A 71 -12.49 22.84 6.62
N TYR A 72 -11.99 22.60 5.41
CA TYR A 72 -11.33 23.62 4.60
C TYR A 72 -12.28 24.70 4.09
N ALA A 73 -13.35 24.30 3.37
CA ALA A 73 -14.24 25.22 2.68
C ALA A 73 -14.98 26.17 3.62
N LEU A 74 -15.25 25.73 4.85
CA LEU A 74 -15.93 26.52 5.87
C LEU A 74 -14.97 27.12 6.91
N SER A 75 -13.65 26.90 6.76
CA SER A 75 -12.62 27.37 7.71
C SER A 75 -12.93 26.97 9.16
N ILE A 76 -13.42 25.75 9.36
CA ILE A 76 -13.71 25.21 10.70
C ILE A 76 -12.37 24.94 11.37
N ASP A 77 -12.16 25.61 12.51
CA ASP A 77 -10.88 25.78 13.19
C ASP A 77 -10.26 24.42 13.55
N SER A 78 -9.34 23.95 12.71
CA SER A 78 -8.72 22.63 12.79
C SER A 78 -7.24 22.79 13.11
N PHE A 79 -6.88 22.52 14.37
CA PHE A 79 -5.49 22.54 14.85
C PHE A 79 -4.60 21.46 14.18
N TYR A 80 -5.17 20.58 13.34
CA TYR A 80 -4.57 19.43 12.64
C TYR A 80 -5.53 18.99 11.50
N ILE A 81 -5.15 18.62 10.25
CA ILE A 81 -3.87 18.58 9.50
C ILE A 81 -4.15 19.00 8.04
N GLY A 82 -3.35 19.90 7.45
CA GLY A 82 -3.36 20.19 6.01
C GLY A 82 -2.58 21.46 5.64
N ASP A 83 -2.16 21.59 4.39
CA ASP A 83 -1.67 22.88 3.88
C ASP A 83 -2.89 23.82 3.71
N PRO A 84 -2.97 24.96 4.42
CA PRO A 84 -4.09 25.90 4.29
C PRO A 84 -4.12 26.58 2.91
N ASN A 85 -3.10 26.37 2.06
CA ASN A 85 -3.08 26.81 0.66
C ASN A 85 -3.49 25.69 -0.32
N ARG A 86 -3.92 24.50 0.15
CA ARG A 86 -4.30 23.38 -0.72
C ARG A 86 -5.59 23.70 -1.46
N SER A 87 -5.44 24.20 -2.69
CA SER A 87 -6.59 24.39 -3.57
C SER A 87 -7.26 23.05 -3.89
N PHE A 88 -8.59 23.06 -3.94
CA PHE A 88 -9.42 21.94 -4.36
C PHE A 88 -10.15 22.22 -5.68
N ASP A 89 -9.62 23.15 -6.47
CA ASP A 89 -10.00 23.34 -7.87
C ASP A 89 -9.71 22.10 -8.73
N ARG A 90 -10.12 22.17 -10.01
CA ARG A 90 -10.00 21.08 -10.97
C ARG A 90 -8.56 20.75 -11.38
N GLU A 91 -7.62 21.66 -11.17
CA GLU A 91 -6.20 21.46 -11.48
C GLU A 91 -5.52 20.64 -10.37
N ASN A 92 -5.97 20.81 -9.13
CA ASN A 92 -5.41 20.21 -7.92
C ASN A 92 -6.22 19.02 -7.37
N SER A 93 -7.46 18.80 -7.83
CA SER A 93 -8.30 17.66 -7.43
C SER A 93 -9.11 17.02 -8.55
N ASN A 94 -9.33 15.71 -8.40
CA ASN A 94 -10.25 14.91 -9.20
C ASN A 94 -11.61 14.67 -8.54
N LEU A 95 -11.80 15.09 -7.29
CA LEU A 95 -13.05 14.94 -6.55
C LEU A 95 -13.82 16.28 -6.53
N ALA A 96 -14.94 16.34 -7.26
CA ALA A 96 -15.90 17.41 -7.11
C ALA A 96 -16.72 17.20 -5.83
N VAL A 97 -17.06 18.30 -5.15
CA VAL A 97 -17.97 18.31 -4.01
C VAL A 97 -18.97 19.46 -4.11
N GLU A 98 -20.16 19.22 -3.59
CA GLU A 98 -21.19 20.22 -3.33
C GLU A 98 -21.63 20.09 -1.86
N ILE A 99 -21.37 21.13 -1.05
CA ILE A 99 -21.63 21.15 0.38
C ILE A 99 -22.94 21.90 0.63
N TYR A 100 -23.91 21.21 1.22
CA TYR A 100 -25.21 21.75 1.59
C TYR A 100 -25.35 21.81 3.11
N GLU A 101 -25.90 22.90 3.64
CA GLU A 101 -26.38 22.94 5.03
C GLU A 101 -27.64 22.09 5.15
N VAL A 102 -27.68 21.15 6.09
CA VAL A 102 -28.78 20.19 6.22
C VAL A 102 -30.08 20.86 6.65
N ALA A 103 -30.00 21.82 7.57
CA ALA A 103 -31.16 22.50 8.15
C ALA A 103 -31.96 23.33 7.13
N THR A 104 -31.29 23.92 6.14
CA THR A 104 -31.90 24.79 5.11
C THR A 104 -31.93 24.14 3.72
N ASN A 105 -31.18 23.05 3.51
CA ASN A 105 -30.87 22.47 2.20
C ASN A 105 -30.24 23.48 1.21
N GLN A 106 -29.61 24.55 1.72
CA GLN A 106 -28.93 25.56 0.91
C GLN A 106 -27.53 25.08 0.51
N LEU A 107 -27.16 25.26 -0.76
CA LEU A 107 -25.78 25.09 -1.24
C LEU A 107 -24.89 26.18 -0.63
N ILE A 108 -23.87 25.78 0.13
CA ILE A 108 -22.91 26.66 0.80
C ILE A 108 -21.62 26.78 -0.01
N TYR A 109 -21.15 25.68 -0.59
CA TYR A 109 -19.89 25.63 -1.34
C TYR A 109 -19.91 24.58 -2.45
N LYS A 110 -19.21 24.88 -3.54
CA LYS A 110 -18.93 23.97 -4.66
C LYS A 110 -17.53 24.28 -5.19
N ASN A 111 -16.72 23.27 -5.49
CA ASN A 111 -15.38 23.49 -6.04
C ASN A 111 -15.33 23.54 -7.57
N PHE A 112 -15.94 22.57 -8.27
CA PHE A 112 -16.03 22.54 -9.73
C PHE A 112 -17.14 21.60 -10.24
N ASP A 113 -17.43 21.69 -11.54
CA ASP A 113 -18.34 20.80 -12.26
C ASP A 113 -17.62 19.59 -12.87
N VAL A 114 -18.31 18.45 -12.97
CA VAL A 114 -17.83 17.20 -13.58
C VAL A 114 -18.82 16.75 -14.65
N GLU A 115 -18.37 16.62 -15.90
CA GLU A 115 -19.20 16.17 -17.02
C GLU A 115 -19.54 14.67 -16.93
N GLU A 116 -18.53 13.84 -16.64
CA GLU A 116 -18.68 12.40 -16.43
C GLU A 116 -17.91 11.96 -15.18
N SER A 117 -18.53 11.09 -14.37
CA SER A 117 -17.98 10.56 -13.12
C SER A 117 -17.79 9.05 -13.16
N THR A 118 -16.80 8.53 -12.43
CA THR A 118 -16.60 7.08 -12.24
C THR A 118 -17.14 6.58 -10.90
N LEU A 119 -17.30 7.48 -9.94
CA LEU A 119 -17.86 7.22 -8.61
C LEU A 119 -18.63 8.46 -8.15
N GLN A 120 -19.79 8.25 -7.55
CA GLN A 120 -20.60 9.27 -6.89
C GLN A 120 -21.05 8.76 -5.53
N GLY A 121 -21.37 9.68 -4.62
CA GLY A 121 -22.00 9.36 -3.35
C GLY A 121 -22.29 10.60 -2.52
N THR A 122 -22.85 10.36 -1.34
CA THR A 122 -23.20 11.38 -0.36
C THR A 122 -22.47 11.10 0.94
N ALA A 123 -21.74 12.08 1.46
CA ALA A 123 -21.15 12.07 2.79
C ALA A 123 -21.90 13.05 3.71
N TYR A 124 -21.68 12.94 5.01
CA TYR A 124 -22.31 13.78 6.02
C TYR A 124 -21.29 14.22 7.06
N PHE A 125 -21.20 15.53 7.27
CA PHE A 125 -20.38 16.16 8.30
C PHE A 125 -21.25 16.49 9.52
N TYR A 126 -20.75 16.17 10.70
CA TYR A 126 -21.42 16.36 11.98
C TYR A 126 -20.55 17.33 12.78
N GLY A 127 -21.01 18.57 12.93
CA GLY A 127 -20.30 19.61 13.66
C GLY A 127 -20.27 19.34 15.17
N ASP A 128 -19.32 20.00 15.84
CA ASP A 128 -19.06 19.94 17.29
C ASP A 128 -18.32 18.69 17.79
N THR A 129 -17.31 18.23 17.03
CA THR A 129 -16.11 17.62 17.64
C THR A 129 -14.89 18.48 17.30
N SER A 130 -14.20 18.96 18.33
CA SER A 130 -12.92 19.70 18.24
C SER A 130 -11.79 18.90 17.57
N ASP A 131 -12.01 17.59 17.41
CA ASP A 131 -10.98 16.61 17.12
C ASP A 131 -11.02 16.16 15.65
N GLY A 132 -12.04 16.56 14.88
CA GLY A 132 -12.11 16.44 13.41
C GLY A 132 -12.04 15.01 12.85
N TYR A 133 -12.18 13.98 13.68
CA TYR A 133 -11.84 12.60 13.33
C TYR A 133 -12.86 11.57 13.84
N PHE A 134 -13.15 10.63 12.93
CA PHE A 134 -13.92 9.38 13.10
C PHE A 134 -15.43 9.47 13.35
N GLN A 135 -16.15 8.86 12.40
CA GLN A 135 -17.55 8.45 12.52
C GLN A 135 -17.84 7.57 13.75
N ASP A 136 -16.81 6.94 14.33
CA ASP A 136 -16.89 6.09 15.53
C ASP A 136 -17.28 6.86 16.81
N TYR A 137 -17.09 8.19 16.84
CA TYR A 137 -17.45 9.06 17.97
C TYR A 137 -18.67 9.94 17.71
N ILE A 138 -19.38 9.74 16.60
CA ILE A 138 -20.68 10.37 16.41
C ILE A 138 -21.69 9.64 17.28
N ASP A 139 -22.20 10.35 18.29
CA ASP A 139 -23.30 9.87 19.11
C ASP A 139 -24.46 9.48 18.19
N LYS A 140 -25.03 8.28 18.36
CA LYS A 140 -25.89 7.62 17.34
C LYS A 140 -27.17 8.38 16.93
N ASN A 141 -27.45 9.49 17.60
CA ASN A 141 -28.62 10.34 17.43
C ASN A 141 -28.28 11.78 16.99
N SER A 142 -27.00 12.12 16.76
CA SER A 142 -26.61 13.46 16.30
C SER A 142 -27.10 13.72 14.88
N GLU A 143 -27.73 14.86 14.63
CA GLU A 143 -28.11 15.26 13.27
C GLU A 143 -26.89 15.85 12.53
N PRO A 144 -26.69 15.51 11.23
CA PRO A 144 -25.58 16.07 10.46
C PRO A 144 -25.79 17.56 10.20
N THR A 145 -24.71 18.34 10.27
CA THR A 145 -24.71 19.78 9.99
C THR A 145 -24.65 20.04 8.49
N TYR A 146 -23.81 19.29 7.77
CA TYR A 146 -23.66 19.43 6.31
C TYR A 146 -23.80 18.08 5.60
N ARG A 147 -24.46 18.11 4.44
CA ARG A 147 -24.51 17.03 3.47
C ARG A 147 -23.53 17.36 2.35
N ILE A 148 -22.62 16.46 2.02
CA ILE A 148 -21.68 16.64 0.91
C ILE A 148 -22.04 15.65 -0.20
N GLU A 149 -22.54 16.15 -1.33
CA GLU A 149 -22.56 15.34 -2.55
C GLU A 149 -21.16 15.35 -3.16
N TYR A 150 -20.64 14.20 -3.57
CA TYR A 150 -19.32 14.09 -4.17
C TYR A 150 -19.32 13.25 -5.45
N ALA A 151 -18.47 13.64 -6.40
CA ALA A 151 -18.29 12.95 -7.67
C ALA A 151 -16.80 12.88 -8.04
N LEU A 152 -16.27 11.67 -8.16
CA LEU A 152 -14.94 11.44 -8.71
C LEU A 152 -15.01 11.53 -10.24
N ALA A 153 -14.27 12.47 -10.82
CA ALA A 153 -14.20 12.64 -12.27
C ALA A 153 -13.77 11.34 -12.98
N LYS A 154 -14.31 11.11 -14.17
CA LYS A 154 -13.92 9.98 -15.02
C LYS A 154 -12.49 10.10 -15.52
N ASP A 155 -12.12 11.29 -15.99
CA ASP A 155 -10.76 11.60 -16.40
C ASP A 155 -10.00 12.24 -15.24
N LEU A 156 -8.97 11.55 -14.75
CA LEU A 156 -8.15 11.98 -13.62
C LEU A 156 -7.03 12.92 -14.11
N SER A 157 -7.31 14.23 -14.12
CA SER A 157 -6.40 15.28 -14.60
C SER A 157 -5.41 15.77 -13.54
N ALA A 158 -5.86 15.88 -12.28
CA ALA A 158 -5.02 16.27 -11.16
C ALA A 158 -4.13 15.10 -10.71
N ARG A 159 -2.94 15.38 -10.19
CA ARG A 159 -2.05 14.36 -9.58
C ARG A 159 -2.32 14.19 -8.09
N ASP A 160 -3.57 13.87 -7.76
CA ASP A 160 -4.00 13.59 -6.39
C ASP A 160 -3.98 12.09 -6.06
N ASP A 161 -4.34 11.73 -4.83
CA ASP A 161 -4.39 10.35 -4.35
C ASP A 161 -5.21 9.44 -5.27
N PHE A 162 -6.32 9.93 -5.85
CA PHE A 162 -7.17 9.12 -6.74
C PHE A 162 -6.43 8.78 -8.04
N TYR A 163 -5.68 9.72 -8.63
CA TYR A 163 -4.84 9.47 -9.81
C TYR A 163 -3.80 8.37 -9.54
N TYR A 164 -3.10 8.45 -8.41
CA TYR A 164 -2.06 7.46 -8.10
C TYR A 164 -2.64 6.11 -7.68
N CYS A 165 -3.71 6.07 -6.87
CA CYS A 165 -4.41 4.83 -6.55
C CYS A 165 -4.96 4.13 -7.80
N ASP A 166 -5.63 4.85 -8.71
CA ASP A 166 -6.14 4.28 -9.96
C ASP A 166 -4.99 3.77 -10.85
N THR A 167 -3.91 4.54 -11.00
CA THR A 167 -2.72 4.13 -11.75
C THR A 167 -2.12 2.83 -11.19
N VAL A 168 -1.90 2.78 -9.87
CA VAL A 168 -1.32 1.64 -9.15
C VAL A 168 -2.25 0.42 -9.21
N TYR A 169 -3.56 0.61 -9.08
CA TYR A 169 -4.56 -0.45 -9.24
C TYR A 169 -4.56 -0.99 -10.67
N ASN A 170 -4.63 -0.12 -11.68
CA ASN A 170 -4.70 -0.51 -13.09
C ASN A 170 -3.42 -1.20 -13.58
N ILE A 171 -2.25 -0.88 -13.03
CA ILE A 171 -1.01 -1.64 -13.29
C ILE A 171 -1.14 -3.04 -12.68
N GLN A 172 -1.45 -3.15 -11.39
CA GLN A 172 -1.55 -4.44 -10.70
C GLN A 172 -2.65 -5.34 -11.28
N TYR A 173 -3.81 -4.79 -11.61
CA TYR A 173 -4.95 -5.52 -12.17
C TYR A 173 -4.60 -6.20 -13.50
N LYS A 174 -3.75 -5.58 -14.34
CA LYS A 174 -3.24 -6.16 -15.59
C LYS A 174 -2.34 -7.39 -15.33
N PHE A 175 -1.56 -7.37 -14.25
CA PHE A 175 -0.62 -8.44 -13.88
C PHE A 175 -1.15 -9.40 -12.79
N ARG A 176 -2.41 -9.26 -12.35
CA ARG A 176 -2.98 -9.92 -11.16
C ARG A 176 -2.88 -11.45 -11.12
N TYR A 177 -2.74 -12.11 -12.26
CA TYR A 177 -2.55 -13.57 -12.33
C TYR A 177 -1.09 -13.99 -12.55
N ILE A 178 -0.22 -13.09 -13.00
CA ILE A 178 1.23 -13.33 -13.19
C ILE A 178 1.97 -13.26 -11.85
N VAL A 179 1.43 -12.55 -10.85
CA VAL A 179 2.01 -12.51 -9.50
C VAL A 179 2.07 -13.90 -8.83
N PHE A 180 1.04 -14.75 -8.97
CA PHE A 180 1.01 -16.08 -8.35
C PHE A 180 2.16 -17.02 -8.78
N PRO A 181 2.49 -17.20 -10.07
CA PRO A 181 3.65 -18.00 -10.46
C PRO A 181 4.99 -17.34 -10.10
N ILE A 182 5.08 -16.00 -10.08
CA ILE A 182 6.27 -15.30 -9.57
C ILE A 182 6.47 -15.61 -8.08
N GLU A 183 5.40 -15.56 -7.29
CA GLU A 183 5.39 -15.89 -5.86
C GLU A 183 5.85 -17.32 -5.61
N PHE A 184 5.23 -18.28 -6.30
CA PHE A 184 5.56 -19.70 -6.19
C PHE A 184 7.02 -19.99 -6.54
N LEU A 185 7.55 -19.35 -7.60
CA LEU A 185 8.96 -19.47 -7.97
C LEU A 185 9.89 -18.76 -6.98
N SER A 186 9.46 -17.67 -6.36
CA SER A 186 10.21 -16.95 -5.33
C SER A 186 10.34 -17.80 -4.06
N ILE A 187 9.25 -18.41 -3.58
CA ILE A 187 9.25 -19.35 -2.46
C ILE A 187 10.17 -20.56 -2.73
N ILE A 188 10.09 -21.16 -3.93
CA ILE A 188 10.99 -22.27 -4.32
C ILE A 188 12.45 -21.81 -4.32
N THR A 189 12.74 -20.61 -4.83
CA THR A 189 14.09 -20.05 -4.90
C THR A 189 14.64 -19.71 -3.51
N LEU A 190 13.80 -19.21 -2.60
CA LEU A 190 14.13 -18.98 -1.20
C LEU A 190 14.53 -20.28 -0.51
N ILE A 191 13.65 -21.30 -0.53
CA ILE A 191 13.90 -22.61 0.07
C ILE A 191 15.16 -23.25 -0.53
N GLY A 192 15.29 -23.23 -1.86
CA GLY A 192 16.44 -23.78 -2.58
C GLY A 192 17.76 -23.09 -2.20
N SER A 193 17.76 -21.76 -2.09
CA SER A 193 18.94 -20.97 -1.70
C SER A 193 19.31 -21.23 -0.24
N VAL A 194 18.33 -21.29 0.67
CA VAL A 194 18.54 -21.62 2.10
C VAL A 194 19.15 -23.01 2.25
N VAL A 195 18.57 -24.03 1.59
CA VAL A 195 19.11 -25.40 1.60
C VAL A 195 20.52 -25.46 1.00
N PHE A 196 20.77 -24.74 -0.10
CA PHE A 196 22.10 -24.68 -0.71
C PHE A 196 23.14 -24.00 0.19
N LEU A 197 22.79 -22.89 0.86
CA LEU A 197 23.69 -22.16 1.74
C LEU A 197 24.02 -22.97 3.00
N PHE A 198 23.02 -23.60 3.65
CA PHE A 198 23.25 -24.52 4.76
C PHE A 198 24.08 -25.73 4.35
N TYR A 199 23.77 -26.35 3.21
CA TYR A 199 24.57 -27.45 2.70
C TYR A 199 26.01 -26.96 2.41
N GLY A 200 26.18 -25.79 1.79
CA GLY A 200 27.47 -25.18 1.48
C GLY A 200 28.31 -24.74 2.68
N SER A 201 27.72 -24.57 3.86
CA SER A 201 28.41 -23.97 5.00
C SER A 201 29.65 -24.75 5.44
N GLY A 202 30.70 -24.00 5.78
CA GLY A 202 31.98 -24.52 6.28
C GLY A 202 32.80 -25.35 5.29
N HIS A 203 32.40 -25.46 4.02
CA HIS A 203 33.17 -26.16 2.99
C HIS A 203 33.91 -25.16 2.09
N VAL A 204 35.21 -25.40 1.84
CA VAL A 204 36.13 -24.53 1.07
C VAL A 204 36.94 -25.40 0.10
N ASP A 205 37.13 -24.94 -1.15
CA ASP A 205 37.63 -25.79 -2.25
C ASP A 205 39.00 -26.43 -1.96
N ASP A 206 39.91 -25.71 -1.28
CA ASP A 206 41.31 -26.11 -1.06
C ASP A 206 41.61 -26.64 0.35
N LYS A 207 40.61 -26.90 1.19
CA LYS A 207 40.82 -27.39 2.57
C LYS A 207 40.01 -28.66 2.87
N PRO A 208 40.64 -29.78 3.26
CA PRO A 208 39.92 -30.96 3.71
C PRO A 208 39.28 -30.70 5.09
N GLY A 209 37.99 -31.01 5.22
CA GLY A 209 37.22 -30.85 6.46
C GLY A 209 36.33 -29.62 6.48
N ILE A 210 35.70 -29.37 7.63
CA ILE A 210 34.88 -28.17 7.86
C ILE A 210 35.81 -27.03 8.27
N THR A 211 35.95 -26.02 7.42
CA THR A 211 36.69 -24.79 7.72
C THR A 211 35.77 -23.60 7.55
N LEU A 212 35.51 -22.90 8.66
CA LEU A 212 34.67 -21.69 8.68
C LEU A 212 35.26 -20.62 7.75
N SER A 213 34.56 -20.33 6.66
CA SER A 213 34.76 -19.09 5.91
C SER A 213 34.46 -17.87 6.81
N TRP A 214 34.92 -16.68 6.45
CA TRP A 214 34.62 -15.47 7.21
C TRP A 214 33.11 -15.20 7.32
N ILE A 215 32.34 -15.59 6.31
CA ILE A 215 30.86 -15.57 6.32
C ILE A 215 30.27 -16.66 7.21
N ASP A 216 30.87 -17.87 7.26
CA ASP A 216 30.42 -18.95 8.15
C ASP A 216 30.70 -18.64 9.64
N LYS A 217 31.58 -17.67 9.94
CA LYS A 217 31.84 -17.20 11.32
C LYS A 217 30.73 -16.29 11.86
N ILE A 218 29.86 -15.76 11.02
CA ILE A 218 28.69 -14.99 11.48
C ILE A 218 27.71 -16.01 12.06
N PRO A 219 27.32 -15.92 13.34
CA PRO A 219 26.35 -16.84 13.91
C PRO A 219 25.05 -16.81 13.12
N LEU A 220 24.46 -17.98 12.86
CA LEU A 220 23.19 -18.08 12.16
C LEU A 220 22.13 -17.19 12.81
N ASP A 221 22.14 -17.10 14.14
CA ASP A 221 21.23 -16.27 14.94
C ASP A 221 21.33 -14.79 14.59
N VAL A 222 22.53 -14.27 14.27
CA VAL A 222 22.74 -12.87 13.84
C VAL A 222 22.17 -12.65 12.44
N PHE A 223 22.33 -13.63 11.54
CA PHE A 223 21.77 -13.53 10.19
C PHE A 223 20.24 -13.65 10.20
N ALA A 224 19.71 -14.60 10.97
CA ALA A 224 18.27 -14.77 11.19
C ALA A 224 17.67 -13.53 11.87
N PHE A 225 18.35 -12.94 12.86
CA PHE A 225 17.92 -11.70 13.50
C PHE A 225 17.90 -10.53 12.51
N LEU A 226 18.94 -10.34 11.68
CA LEU A 226 18.94 -9.30 10.65
C LEU A 226 17.81 -9.49 9.63
N VAL A 227 17.60 -10.71 9.13
CA VAL A 227 16.49 -11.03 8.23
C VAL A 227 15.14 -10.77 8.90
N LEU A 228 14.97 -11.18 10.17
CA LEU A 228 13.75 -10.94 10.93
C LEU A 228 13.51 -9.45 11.20
N VAL A 229 14.54 -8.66 11.49
CA VAL A 229 14.43 -7.20 11.68
C VAL A 229 14.02 -6.53 10.36
N VAL A 230 14.67 -6.85 9.25
CA VAL A 230 14.31 -6.30 7.93
C VAL A 230 12.91 -6.73 7.52
N TRP A 231 12.55 -8.01 7.68
CA TRP A 231 11.23 -8.53 7.35
C TRP A 231 10.15 -7.91 8.24
N THR A 232 10.35 -7.86 9.56
CA THR A 232 9.41 -7.24 10.51
C THR A 232 9.25 -5.75 10.24
N TYR A 233 10.33 -5.03 9.92
CA TYR A 233 10.25 -3.61 9.57
C TYR A 233 9.53 -3.38 8.23
N ALA A 234 9.81 -4.21 7.22
CA ALA A 234 9.09 -4.17 5.94
C ALA A 234 7.60 -4.49 6.13
N SER A 235 7.25 -5.56 6.84
CA SER A 235 5.88 -5.93 7.17
C SER A 235 5.16 -4.88 8.03
N TYR A 236 5.85 -4.23 8.97
CA TYR A 236 5.29 -3.13 9.77
C TYR A 236 5.04 -1.89 8.91
N TYR A 237 6.01 -1.49 8.08
CA TYR A 237 5.86 -0.38 7.15
C TYR A 237 4.68 -0.62 6.19
N VAL A 238 4.60 -1.85 5.66
CA VAL A 238 3.49 -2.35 4.84
C VAL A 238 2.15 -2.31 5.55
N TYR A 239 2.09 -2.79 6.79
CA TYR A 239 0.86 -2.88 7.57
C TYR A 239 0.25 -1.49 7.83
N ASN A 240 1.09 -0.49 8.13
CA ASN A 240 0.64 0.84 8.52
C ASN A 240 0.33 1.78 7.34
N HIS A 241 0.88 1.54 6.15
CA HIS A 241 0.67 2.39 4.97
C HIS A 241 -0.15 1.70 3.87
N GLY A 242 -0.32 0.37 3.91
CA GLY A 242 -0.99 -0.37 2.84
C GLY A 242 -0.22 -0.34 1.51
N PHE A 243 -0.46 -1.31 0.63
CA PHE A 243 0.25 -1.33 -0.65
C PHE A 243 -0.02 -0.11 -1.56
N PRO A 244 -1.24 0.48 -1.59
CA PRO A 244 -1.49 1.72 -2.31
C PRO A 244 -0.64 2.87 -1.80
N ASP A 245 -0.72 3.21 -0.51
CA ASP A 245 -0.01 4.41 -0.03
C ASP A 245 1.51 4.20 0.01
N ILE A 246 2.02 2.95 0.09
CA ILE A 246 3.45 2.66 -0.19
C ILE A 246 3.81 2.97 -1.64
N ALA A 247 3.05 2.49 -2.60
CA ALA A 247 3.31 2.73 -4.01
C ALA A 247 3.22 4.23 -4.33
N ILE A 248 2.23 4.92 -3.78
CA ILE A 248 2.08 6.38 -3.84
C ILE A 248 3.31 7.07 -3.26
N ASN A 249 3.73 6.74 -2.04
CA ASN A 249 4.95 7.31 -1.42
C ASN A 249 6.22 7.06 -2.26
N PHE A 250 6.32 5.91 -2.93
CA PHE A 250 7.44 5.58 -3.83
C PHE A 250 7.40 6.40 -5.14
N TYR A 251 6.20 6.74 -5.63
CA TYR A 251 6.00 7.63 -6.78
C TYR A 251 6.13 9.13 -6.44
N GLN A 252 5.89 9.53 -5.18
CA GLN A 252 5.82 10.94 -4.77
C GLN A 252 7.08 11.46 -4.05
N GLN A 253 7.91 10.59 -3.46
CA GLN A 253 9.10 10.97 -2.67
C GLN A 253 8.86 12.11 -1.65
N GLY A 254 7.99 11.83 -0.68
CA GLY A 254 7.75 12.67 0.49
C GLY A 254 6.29 13.07 0.61
N TYR A 255 5.78 13.04 1.86
CA TYR A 255 4.38 13.25 2.25
C TYR A 255 3.46 12.10 1.74
N TYR A 256 2.61 11.44 2.52
CA TYR A 256 1.91 11.82 3.76
C TYR A 256 1.74 10.67 4.79
N TYR A 257 1.20 11.00 5.97
CA TYR A 257 0.78 10.06 7.03
C TYR A 257 -0.36 9.13 6.60
N GLY A 258 -0.41 7.93 7.18
CA GLY A 258 -1.37 6.88 6.81
C GLY A 258 -2.80 7.11 7.28
N PHE A 259 -3.74 6.53 6.53
CA PHE A 259 -5.16 6.47 6.91
C PHE A 259 -5.54 5.07 7.41
N ALA A 260 -6.27 5.03 8.51
CA ALA A 260 -6.61 3.80 9.20
C ALA A 260 -7.62 2.96 8.41
N LYS A 261 -7.40 1.64 8.40
CA LYS A 261 -8.45 0.65 8.14
C LYS A 261 -9.60 0.84 9.13
N ALA A 262 -10.71 1.43 8.68
CA ALA A 262 -11.98 1.38 9.38
C ALA A 262 -12.92 0.39 8.66
N SER A 263 -13.21 -0.68 9.37
CA SER A 263 -14.20 -1.72 9.09
C SER A 263 -15.41 -1.35 8.23
N ILE A 264 -15.50 -1.92 7.02
CA ILE A 264 -16.79 -2.26 6.43
C ILE A 264 -17.30 -3.53 7.12
N ILE A 265 -17.95 -3.36 8.27
CA ILE A 265 -18.86 -4.36 8.83
C ILE A 265 -20.24 -4.11 8.21
N LYS A 266 -20.95 -5.21 7.94
CA LYS A 266 -22.31 -5.23 7.35
C LYS A 266 -23.38 -4.74 8.33
#